data_AF-A0A9W7D1M9-F1
#
_entry.id   AF-A0A9W7D1M9-F1
#
_cell.length_a   1.000
_cell.length_b   1.000
_cell.length_c   1.000
_cell.angle_alpha   90.00
_cell.angle_beta   90.00
_cell.angle_gamma   90.00
#
_symmetry.space_group_name_H-M   'P 1'
#
loop_
_entity.id
_entity.type
_entity.pdbx_description
1 polymer ?
#
loop_
_entity_poly.entity_id
_entity_poly.type
_entity_poly.pdbx_seq_one_letter_code
_entity_poly.pdbx_strand_id
1 'polypeptide(L)'
;MDLEEELMDLGSSELAYLPPNGARSSSRQPVSSAPAQSPTDQLKQQVAAQLGAQAVQTVALQQQNQRQNQILSSGLSSDAELLTPEQLQFLAEEEARLERRNAVARELMAARKVAIANRLDELVLQFEKLQRSVNERVNSREVAQEEEEQRRRINAQQMMAKLQFVVEQSALELQVVDEHVQWTRLLEELPMEERDYLSRAADERFVEQMKYLKGEREGERECLIQQHLHSILVLTAPQRNGQTVAKTSKHHSLRHLLEAFHNIFRGCYEGLLRYGGQGFGLRAGVSVDRVTCVLPLVAADVTQFAAILVQVVMFRYPFLQHSVLQHDAVQRCVIAALFDVMQPALHGLYVASFQREDAIVDDIAEVSRTNALAYFEIKPLFRLDGSWSEPQQRSHLLDGNERRLLSLRHYSAAIHHMNNLASERSPIDKLDRLSQVCAEIDQAVKAFYELQTEEYRPRPDQLNM
;
A
#
# COMPACT_ATOMS: atom_id res chain seq x y z
N MET A 1 2.57 -14.07 -42.15
CA MET A 1 2.40 -13.54 -40.79
C MET A 1 3.61 -12.66 -40.56
N ASP A 2 3.39 -11.37 -40.72
CA ASP A 2 4.44 -10.37 -40.92
C ASP A 2 5.07 -9.96 -39.58
N LEU A 3 6.37 -10.24 -39.46
CA LEU A 3 7.20 -9.92 -38.30
C LEU A 3 7.30 -8.40 -38.01
N GLU A 4 7.02 -7.55 -39.01
CA GLU A 4 7.07 -6.10 -38.89
C GLU A 4 5.83 -5.51 -38.18
N GLU A 5 4.68 -6.17 -38.27
CA GLU A 5 3.46 -5.70 -37.58
C GLU A 5 3.55 -5.98 -36.07
N GLU A 6 4.22 -7.07 -35.68
CA GLU A 6 4.44 -7.45 -34.26
C GLU A 6 5.54 -6.62 -33.57
N LEU A 7 6.51 -6.10 -34.34
CA LEU A 7 7.56 -5.20 -33.84
C LEU A 7 7.07 -3.75 -33.65
N MET A 8 6.10 -3.29 -34.44
CA MET A 8 5.52 -1.94 -34.29
C MET A 8 4.53 -1.83 -33.12
N ASP A 9 3.92 -2.93 -32.68
CA ASP A 9 3.02 -2.95 -31.53
C ASP A 9 3.76 -2.87 -30.17
N LEU A 10 5.04 -3.26 -30.10
CA LEU A 10 5.84 -3.17 -28.88
C LEU A 10 6.20 -1.73 -28.50
N GLY A 11 6.49 -0.87 -29.48
CA GLY A 11 6.76 0.56 -29.23
C GLY A 11 5.53 1.32 -28.71
N SER A 12 4.32 0.83 -28.99
CA SER A 12 3.07 1.40 -28.46
C SER A 12 2.74 0.94 -27.03
N SER A 13 3.22 -0.26 -26.65
CA SER A 13 3.16 -0.79 -25.28
C SER A 13 4.16 -0.07 -24.36
N GLU A 14 5.33 0.32 -24.85
CA GLU A 14 6.38 0.99 -24.07
C GLU A 14 5.96 2.38 -23.53
N LEU A 15 5.08 3.10 -24.23
CA LEU A 15 4.60 4.42 -23.85
C LEU A 15 3.42 4.40 -22.86
N ALA A 16 2.81 3.24 -22.62
CA ALA A 16 1.67 3.11 -21.72
C ALA A 16 2.07 3.02 -20.23
N TYR A 17 3.35 2.76 -19.95
CA TYR A 17 3.87 2.51 -18.59
C TYR A 17 4.81 3.61 -18.07
N LEU A 18 4.91 4.75 -18.77
CA LEU A 18 5.64 5.91 -18.24
C LEU A 18 4.73 6.76 -17.34
N PRO A 19 5.23 7.31 -16.21
CA PRO A 19 4.54 8.37 -15.49
C PRO A 19 4.41 9.61 -16.41
N PRO A 20 3.37 10.44 -16.25
CA PRO A 20 3.14 11.55 -17.16
C PRO A 20 4.32 12.53 -17.11
N ASN A 21 4.92 12.81 -18.27
CA ASN A 21 5.84 13.93 -18.43
C ASN A 21 5.10 15.24 -18.09
N GLY A 22 5.54 15.88 -17.01
CA GLY A 22 5.04 17.18 -16.59
C GLY A 22 5.48 18.27 -17.56
N ALA A 23 4.72 18.48 -18.63
CA ALA A 23 4.86 19.66 -19.49
C ALA A 23 3.51 20.12 -20.09
N ARG A 24 2.88 21.03 -19.35
CA ARG A 24 2.09 22.22 -19.80
C ARG A 24 0.85 22.04 -20.71
N SER A 25 -0.28 22.46 -20.13
CA SER A 25 -1.08 23.66 -20.50
C SER A 25 -2.55 23.48 -20.93
N SER A 26 -3.34 24.48 -20.51
CA SER A 26 -4.72 24.84 -20.87
C SER A 26 -5.83 24.07 -20.12
N SER A 27 -6.97 24.64 -19.73
CA SER A 27 -7.52 25.99 -19.88
C SER A 27 -8.51 26.25 -18.73
N ARG A 28 -8.64 27.52 -18.31
CA ARG A 28 -9.70 27.95 -17.38
C ARG A 28 -11.06 27.91 -18.09
N GLN A 29 -12.07 27.30 -17.48
CA GLN A 29 -13.47 27.62 -17.73
C GLN A 29 -14.27 27.74 -16.42
N PRO A 30 -15.37 28.53 -16.43
CA PRO A 30 -15.85 29.25 -15.26
C PRO A 30 -16.88 28.47 -14.44
N VAL A 31 -16.88 28.74 -13.14
CA VAL A 31 -17.83 28.23 -12.15
C VAL A 31 -19.19 28.91 -12.33
N SER A 32 -20.25 28.13 -12.52
CA SER A 32 -21.64 28.59 -12.37
C SER A 32 -22.24 27.99 -11.11
N SER A 33 -22.89 28.84 -10.33
CA SER A 33 -23.36 28.65 -8.96
C SER A 33 -24.72 27.95 -8.87
N ALA A 34 -24.83 26.92 -8.03
CA ALA A 34 -26.06 26.35 -7.49
C ALA A 34 -25.82 25.85 -6.04
N PRO A 35 -26.84 25.77 -5.17
CA PRO A 35 -26.69 25.94 -3.72
C PRO A 35 -26.07 24.74 -3.00
N ALA A 36 -25.35 25.07 -1.91
CA ALA A 36 -24.52 24.18 -1.13
C ALA A 36 -25.30 23.07 -0.42
N GLN A 37 -25.12 21.84 -0.89
CA GLN A 37 -25.15 20.63 -0.05
C GLN A 37 -23.70 20.31 0.34
N SER A 38 -23.49 19.84 1.56
CA SER A 38 -22.19 19.40 2.08
C SER A 38 -21.48 18.49 1.07
N PRO A 39 -20.27 18.85 0.59
CA PRO A 39 -19.57 18.08 -0.43
C PRO A 39 -19.26 16.64 0.03
N THR A 40 -19.20 16.42 1.34
CA THR A 40 -19.05 15.12 1.99
C THR A 40 -20.27 14.21 1.83
N ASP A 41 -21.50 14.73 1.85
CA ASP A 41 -22.70 13.91 1.72
C ASP A 41 -22.98 13.54 0.26
N GLN A 42 -22.65 14.42 -0.69
CA GLN A 42 -22.66 14.10 -2.12
C GLN A 42 -21.58 13.07 -2.48
N LEU A 43 -20.36 13.19 -1.92
CA LEU A 43 -19.30 12.21 -2.14
C LEU A 43 -19.68 10.84 -1.53
N LYS A 44 -20.26 10.81 -0.32
CA LYS A 44 -20.75 9.57 0.30
C LYS A 44 -21.86 8.92 -0.51
N GLN A 45 -22.81 9.70 -1.04
CA GLN A 45 -23.87 9.16 -1.91
C GLN A 45 -23.31 8.70 -3.26
N GLN A 46 -22.33 9.38 -3.84
CA GLN A 46 -21.68 8.96 -5.08
C GLN A 46 -20.83 7.71 -4.91
N VAL A 47 -20.10 7.59 -3.79
CA VAL A 47 -19.31 6.39 -3.45
C VAL A 47 -20.24 5.22 -3.11
N ALA A 48 -21.31 5.45 -2.35
CA ALA A 48 -22.31 4.42 -2.07
C ALA A 48 -23.04 3.97 -3.35
N ALA A 49 -23.34 4.90 -4.27
CA ALA A 49 -23.93 4.58 -5.57
C ALA A 49 -22.94 3.86 -6.49
N GLN A 50 -21.64 4.21 -6.46
CA GLN A 50 -20.59 3.50 -7.21
C GLN A 50 -20.32 2.10 -6.66
N LEU A 51 -20.28 1.93 -5.33
CA LEU A 51 -20.15 0.63 -4.68
C LEU A 51 -21.41 -0.21 -4.89
N GLY A 52 -22.59 0.40 -4.89
CA GLY A 52 -23.85 -0.24 -5.25
C GLY A 52 -23.87 -0.67 -6.72
N ALA A 53 -23.41 0.18 -7.64
CA ALA A 53 -23.27 -0.14 -9.06
C ALA A 53 -22.23 -1.25 -9.29
N GLN A 54 -21.10 -1.24 -8.58
CA GLN A 54 -20.09 -2.31 -8.61
C GLN A 54 -20.60 -3.62 -8.01
N ALA A 55 -21.39 -3.56 -6.92
CA ALA A 55 -22.03 -4.72 -6.33
C ALA A 55 -23.08 -5.31 -7.29
N VAL A 56 -23.87 -4.47 -7.95
CA VAL A 56 -24.83 -4.90 -8.97
C VAL A 56 -24.10 -5.45 -10.20
N GLN A 57 -22.97 -4.86 -10.60
CA GLN A 57 -22.18 -5.33 -11.74
C GLN A 57 -21.44 -6.64 -11.43
N THR A 58 -20.96 -6.85 -10.20
CA THR A 58 -20.37 -8.12 -9.76
C THR A 58 -21.42 -9.20 -9.59
N VAL A 59 -22.62 -8.87 -9.08
CA VAL A 59 -23.75 -9.80 -9.05
C VAL A 59 -24.26 -10.09 -10.46
N ALA A 60 -24.28 -9.12 -11.37
CA ALA A 60 -24.63 -9.32 -12.77
C ALA A 60 -23.58 -10.16 -13.50
N LEU A 61 -22.30 -9.97 -13.25
CA LEU A 61 -21.21 -10.83 -13.76
C LEU A 61 -21.27 -12.23 -13.16
N GLN A 62 -21.67 -12.38 -11.90
CA GLN A 62 -21.82 -13.68 -11.25
C GLN A 62 -23.08 -14.40 -11.73
N GLN A 63 -24.19 -13.69 -11.97
CA GLN A 63 -25.39 -14.22 -12.62
C GLN A 63 -25.16 -14.49 -14.10
N GLN A 64 -24.32 -13.73 -14.79
CA GLN A 64 -23.94 -13.96 -16.18
C GLN A 64 -23.00 -15.16 -16.29
N ASN A 65 -22.08 -15.37 -15.35
CA ASN A 65 -21.27 -16.60 -15.25
C ASN A 65 -22.12 -17.82 -14.87
N GLN A 66 -23.11 -17.66 -13.97
CA GLN A 66 -24.07 -18.73 -13.65
C GLN A 66 -25.01 -19.01 -14.83
N ARG A 67 -25.43 -17.99 -15.58
CA ARG A 67 -26.19 -18.15 -16.82
C ARG A 67 -25.34 -18.69 -17.96
N GLN A 68 -24.07 -18.35 -18.10
CA GLN A 68 -23.18 -18.97 -19.09
C GLN A 68 -22.94 -20.44 -18.75
N ASN A 69 -22.79 -20.79 -17.47
CA ASN A 69 -22.72 -22.19 -17.04
C ASN A 69 -24.07 -22.93 -17.19
N GLN A 70 -25.21 -22.23 -17.10
CA GLN A 70 -26.54 -22.81 -17.40
C GLN A 70 -26.85 -22.87 -18.92
N ILE A 71 -26.37 -21.93 -19.72
CA ILE A 71 -26.51 -21.91 -21.19
C ILE A 71 -25.59 -22.97 -21.82
N LEU A 72 -24.44 -23.26 -21.21
CA LEU A 72 -23.60 -24.41 -21.53
C LEU A 72 -24.27 -25.76 -21.20
N SER A 73 -25.38 -25.78 -20.44
CA SER A 73 -26.13 -27.00 -20.10
C SER A 73 -27.53 -27.10 -20.72
N SER A 74 -28.03 -26.07 -21.43
CA SER A 74 -29.39 -26.07 -21.98
C SER A 74 -29.52 -25.65 -23.47
N GLY A 75 -28.45 -25.79 -24.24
CA GLY A 75 -28.44 -25.52 -25.69
C GLY A 75 -27.89 -26.69 -26.50
N LEU A 76 -28.63 -27.81 -26.56
CA LEU A 76 -28.41 -28.87 -27.54
C LEU A 76 -28.73 -28.34 -28.95
N SER A 77 -27.77 -27.65 -29.56
CA SER A 77 -27.69 -27.44 -30.99
C SER A 77 -26.69 -28.44 -31.57
N SER A 78 -27.15 -29.15 -32.59
CA SER A 78 -26.65 -30.37 -33.23
C SER A 78 -25.25 -30.35 -33.86
N ASP A 79 -24.26 -29.65 -33.30
CA ASP A 79 -22.84 -29.81 -33.68
C ASP A 79 -21.96 -29.68 -32.43
N ALA A 80 -22.03 -30.69 -31.56
CA ALA A 80 -21.07 -30.85 -30.49
C ALA A 80 -19.82 -31.51 -31.08
N GLU A 81 -18.74 -30.74 -31.26
CA GLU A 81 -17.39 -31.31 -31.21
C GLU A 81 -17.27 -32.08 -29.88
N LEU A 82 -17.47 -33.40 -29.96
CA LEU A 82 -17.34 -34.30 -28.83
C LEU A 82 -15.88 -34.24 -28.37
N LEU A 83 -15.65 -33.59 -27.23
CA LEU A 83 -14.37 -33.65 -26.52
C LEU A 83 -13.94 -35.11 -26.45
N THR A 84 -12.69 -35.38 -26.80
CA THR A 84 -12.18 -36.76 -26.80
C THR A 84 -12.20 -37.31 -25.37
N PRO A 85 -12.35 -38.63 -25.19
CA PRO A 85 -12.30 -39.24 -23.86
C PRO A 85 -11.01 -38.89 -23.09
N GLU A 86 -9.90 -38.64 -23.80
CA GLU A 86 -8.64 -38.16 -23.24
C GLU A 86 -8.73 -36.71 -22.72
N GLN A 87 -9.43 -35.82 -23.43
CA GLN A 87 -9.69 -34.45 -22.95
C GLN A 87 -10.61 -34.43 -21.73
N LEU A 88 -11.62 -35.30 -21.68
CA LEU A 88 -12.48 -35.45 -20.51
C LEU A 88 -11.72 -36.01 -19.30
N GLN A 89 -10.83 -36.98 -19.53
CA GLN A 89 -9.96 -37.50 -18.48
C GLN A 89 -8.99 -36.43 -17.96
N PHE A 90 -8.39 -35.64 -18.86
CA PHE A 90 -7.52 -34.52 -18.48
C PHE A 90 -8.25 -33.48 -17.64
N LEU A 91 -9.47 -33.07 -18.04
CA LEU A 91 -10.29 -32.13 -17.27
C LEU A 91 -10.67 -32.68 -15.90
N ALA A 92 -11.03 -33.96 -15.81
CA ALA A 92 -11.33 -34.63 -14.53
C ALA A 92 -10.10 -34.71 -13.62
N GLU A 93 -8.91 -34.99 -14.17
CA GLU A 93 -7.65 -34.98 -13.44
C GLU A 93 -7.27 -33.57 -12.96
N GLU A 94 -7.50 -32.55 -13.78
CA GLU A 94 -7.25 -31.15 -13.44
C GLU A 94 -8.22 -30.64 -12.36
N GLU A 95 -9.50 -31.01 -12.43
CA GLU A 95 -10.50 -30.74 -11.39
C GLU A 95 -10.13 -31.44 -10.09
N ALA A 96 -9.76 -32.73 -10.12
CA ALA A 96 -9.29 -33.45 -8.95
C ALA A 96 -7.99 -32.88 -8.36
N ARG A 97 -7.12 -32.29 -9.18
CA ARG A 97 -5.92 -31.58 -8.72
C ARG A 97 -6.29 -30.27 -8.04
N LEU A 98 -7.24 -29.52 -8.61
CA LEU A 98 -7.72 -28.27 -8.06
C LEU A 98 -8.48 -28.49 -6.73
N GLU A 99 -9.26 -29.55 -6.64
CA GLU A 99 -9.95 -29.94 -5.41
C GLU A 99 -8.97 -30.32 -4.29
N ARG A 100 -7.94 -31.12 -4.61
CA ARG A 100 -6.84 -31.43 -3.67
C ARG A 100 -6.15 -30.15 -3.17
N ARG A 101 -5.84 -29.20 -4.08
CA ARG A 101 -5.25 -27.91 -3.70
C ARG A 101 -6.17 -27.12 -2.77
N ASN A 102 -7.47 -27.07 -3.05
CA ASN A 102 -8.45 -26.38 -2.23
C ASN A 102 -8.68 -27.05 -0.87
N ALA A 103 -8.53 -28.38 -0.78
CA ALA A 103 -8.56 -29.10 0.49
C ALA A 103 -7.39 -28.70 1.39
N VAL A 104 -6.16 -28.72 0.86
CA VAL A 104 -4.97 -28.26 1.59
C VAL A 104 -5.11 -26.81 2.02
N ALA A 105 -5.60 -25.92 1.15
CA ALA A 105 -5.83 -24.52 1.49
C ALA A 105 -6.83 -24.36 2.65
N ARG A 106 -7.89 -25.18 2.72
CA ARG A 106 -8.86 -25.18 3.82
C ARG A 106 -8.25 -25.66 5.14
N GLU A 107 -7.44 -26.71 5.10
CA GLU A 107 -6.74 -27.24 6.28
C GLU A 107 -5.75 -26.22 6.84
N LEU A 108 -4.92 -25.63 5.98
CA LEU A 108 -3.99 -24.57 6.37
C LEU A 108 -4.72 -23.35 6.95
N MET A 109 -5.83 -22.95 6.33
CA MET A 109 -6.67 -21.86 6.85
C MET A 109 -7.25 -22.19 8.23
N ALA A 110 -7.74 -23.41 8.43
CA ALA A 110 -8.29 -23.84 9.72
C ALA A 110 -7.20 -23.86 10.81
N ALA A 111 -6.03 -24.42 10.51
CA ALA A 111 -4.89 -24.44 11.42
C ALA A 111 -4.44 -23.02 11.79
N ARG A 112 -4.31 -22.13 10.79
CA ARG A 112 -3.91 -20.74 11.03
C ARG A 112 -4.95 -19.96 11.83
N LYS A 113 -6.26 -20.17 11.60
CA LYS A 113 -7.33 -19.56 12.42
C LYS A 113 -7.23 -19.92 13.88
N VAL A 114 -6.92 -21.18 14.20
CA VAL A 114 -6.73 -21.62 15.59
C VAL A 114 -5.50 -20.96 16.21
N ALA A 115 -4.38 -20.90 15.46
CA ALA A 115 -3.18 -20.21 15.93
C ALA A 115 -3.41 -18.71 16.20
N ILE A 116 -4.12 -18.03 15.27
CA ILE A 116 -4.51 -16.63 15.44
C ILE A 116 -5.38 -16.46 16.69
N ALA A 117 -6.40 -17.30 16.88
CA ALA A 117 -7.28 -17.19 18.03
C ALA A 117 -6.53 -17.32 19.36
N ASN A 118 -5.65 -18.32 19.48
CA ASN A 118 -4.87 -18.56 20.68
C ASN A 118 -3.92 -17.38 21.00
N ARG A 119 -3.25 -16.84 19.98
CA ARG A 119 -2.32 -15.73 20.16
C ARG A 119 -3.03 -14.40 20.39
N LEU A 120 -4.19 -14.20 19.77
CA LEU A 120 -4.99 -12.99 19.90
C LEU A 120 -5.46 -12.78 21.34
N ASP A 121 -5.90 -13.84 22.03
CA ASP A 121 -6.36 -13.73 23.42
C ASP A 121 -5.23 -13.27 24.35
N GLU A 122 -3.99 -13.70 24.10
CA GLU A 122 -2.81 -13.21 24.83
C GLU A 122 -2.54 -11.73 24.54
N LEU A 123 -2.55 -11.33 23.27
CA LEU A 123 -2.33 -9.93 22.86
C LEU A 123 -3.38 -8.99 23.46
N VAL A 124 -4.65 -9.42 23.50
CA VAL A 124 -5.73 -8.66 24.14
C VAL A 124 -5.44 -8.45 25.63
N LEU A 125 -4.99 -9.49 26.33
CA LEU A 125 -4.68 -9.41 27.77
C LEU A 125 -3.50 -8.45 28.03
N GLN A 126 -2.47 -8.48 27.18
CA GLN A 126 -1.35 -7.54 27.23
C GLN A 126 -1.82 -6.10 26.95
N PHE A 127 -2.68 -5.90 25.96
CA PHE A 127 -3.20 -4.60 25.58
C PHE A 127 -4.09 -3.99 26.68
N GLU A 128 -4.97 -4.78 27.29
CA GLU A 128 -5.80 -4.33 28.42
C GLU A 128 -4.95 -3.92 29.62
N LYS A 129 -3.84 -4.62 29.87
CA LYS A 129 -2.88 -4.26 30.94
C LYS A 129 -2.19 -2.93 30.63
N LEU A 130 -1.81 -2.72 29.37
CA LEU A 130 -1.22 -1.46 28.93
C LEU A 130 -2.21 -0.29 29.07
N GLN A 131 -3.45 -0.46 28.61
CA GLN A 131 -4.50 0.56 28.75
C GLN A 131 -4.75 0.95 30.21
N ARG A 132 -4.81 -0.04 31.11
CA ARG A 132 -4.93 0.22 32.56
C ARG A 132 -3.76 1.04 33.10
N SER A 133 -2.52 0.64 32.78
CA SER A 133 -1.30 1.37 33.18
C SER A 133 -1.27 2.82 32.68
N VAL A 134 -1.67 3.05 31.43
CA VAL A 134 -1.76 4.41 30.86
C VAL A 134 -2.82 5.24 31.58
N ASN A 135 -4.01 4.67 31.81
CA ASN A 135 -5.08 5.37 32.52
C ASN A 135 -4.69 5.73 33.97
N GLU A 136 -4.00 4.85 34.69
CA GLU A 136 -3.48 5.12 36.04
C GLU A 136 -2.44 6.27 36.06
N ARG A 137 -1.55 6.33 35.06
CA ARG A 137 -0.57 7.41 34.92
C ARG A 137 -1.21 8.75 34.57
N VAL A 138 -2.26 8.71 33.76
CA VAL A 138 -3.03 9.89 33.37
C VAL A 138 -3.80 10.45 34.58
N ASN A 139 -4.49 9.59 35.33
CA ASN A 139 -5.32 10.00 36.46
C ASN A 139 -4.52 10.51 37.66
N SER A 140 -3.25 10.11 37.80
CA SER A 140 -2.38 10.56 38.90
C SER A 140 -1.73 11.93 38.65
N ARG A 141 -1.86 12.51 37.45
CA ARG A 141 -1.37 13.86 37.10
C ARG A 141 -2.52 14.87 37.12
N GLU A 142 -3.10 15.12 38.28
CA GLU A 142 -4.00 16.26 38.50
C GLU A 142 -3.17 17.56 38.59
N VAL A 143 -3.04 18.27 37.47
CA VAL A 143 -2.56 19.66 37.46
C VAL A 143 -3.69 20.52 36.92
N ALA A 144 -3.96 21.65 37.59
CA ALA A 144 -4.96 22.64 37.21
C ALA A 144 -4.61 23.27 35.84
N GLN A 145 -4.95 22.57 34.76
CA GLN A 145 -4.91 23.06 33.39
C GLN A 145 -6.34 23.14 32.84
N GLU A 146 -6.54 23.95 31.80
CA GLU A 146 -7.81 24.02 31.08
C GLU A 146 -8.26 22.61 30.71
N GLU A 147 -9.48 22.20 31.12
CA GLU A 147 -9.98 20.83 30.98
C GLU A 147 -9.84 20.28 29.55
N GLU A 148 -9.91 21.16 28.56
CA GLU A 148 -9.80 20.82 27.15
C GLU A 148 -8.37 20.46 26.73
N GLU A 149 -7.36 21.19 27.21
CA GLU A 149 -5.96 20.87 26.94
C GLU A 149 -5.55 19.56 27.63
N GLN A 150 -6.07 19.33 28.84
CA GLN A 150 -5.87 18.09 29.57
C GLN A 150 -6.49 16.91 28.81
N ARG A 151 -7.74 17.02 28.33
CA ARG A 151 -8.38 15.98 27.51
C ARG A 151 -7.59 15.68 26.23
N ARG A 152 -7.09 16.70 25.53
CA ARG A 152 -6.25 16.51 24.32
C ARG A 152 -4.98 15.73 24.62
N ARG A 153 -4.30 16.04 25.72
CA ARG A 153 -3.08 15.32 26.13
C ARG A 153 -3.35 13.87 26.52
N ILE A 154 -4.47 13.60 27.17
CA ILE A 154 -4.89 12.24 27.52
C ILE A 154 -5.13 11.41 26.26
N ASN A 155 -5.92 11.95 25.33
CA ASN A 155 -6.20 11.29 24.06
C ASN A 155 -4.92 11.03 23.26
N ALA A 156 -4.01 12.01 23.21
CA ALA A 156 -2.71 11.85 22.55
C ALA A 156 -1.86 10.74 23.21
N GLN A 157 -1.81 10.66 24.54
CA GLN A 157 -1.06 9.62 25.25
C GLN A 157 -1.66 8.23 25.03
N GLN A 158 -2.99 8.10 25.03
CA GLN A 158 -3.67 6.83 24.73
C GLN A 158 -3.42 6.39 23.28
N MET A 159 -3.52 7.32 22.33
CA MET A 159 -3.22 7.07 20.91
C MET A 159 -1.77 6.61 20.72
N MET A 160 -0.81 7.30 21.32
CA MET A 160 0.61 6.95 21.25
C MET A 160 0.89 5.57 21.86
N ALA A 161 0.29 5.26 23.02
CA ALA A 161 0.47 3.96 23.66
C ALA A 161 -0.11 2.81 22.80
N LYS A 162 -1.27 3.04 22.18
CA LYS A 162 -1.88 2.07 21.25
C LYS A 162 -1.01 1.84 20.02
N LEU A 163 -0.50 2.90 19.40
CA LEU A 163 0.41 2.80 18.26
C LEU A 163 1.68 2.04 18.65
N GLN A 164 2.29 2.42 19.77
CA GLN A 164 3.50 1.80 20.29
C GLN A 164 3.31 0.31 20.55
N PHE A 165 2.17 -0.09 21.14
CA PHE A 165 1.83 -1.50 21.30
C PHE A 165 1.83 -2.26 19.97
N VAL A 166 1.14 -1.73 18.95
CA VAL A 166 1.09 -2.40 17.64
C VAL A 166 2.49 -2.51 17.03
N VAL A 167 3.31 -1.45 17.10
CA VAL A 167 4.68 -1.45 16.57
C VAL A 167 5.56 -2.46 17.30
N GLU A 168 5.58 -2.43 18.63
CA GLU A 168 6.41 -3.34 19.44
C GLU A 168 5.99 -4.80 19.26
N GLN A 169 4.69 -5.09 19.31
CA GLN A 169 4.20 -6.45 19.11
C GLN A 169 4.44 -6.92 17.68
N SER A 170 4.28 -6.06 16.67
CA SER A 170 4.60 -6.43 15.28
C SER A 170 6.08 -6.80 15.15
N ALA A 171 6.98 -6.05 15.79
CA ALA A 171 8.42 -6.38 15.78
C ALA A 171 8.71 -7.72 16.46
N LEU A 172 8.03 -8.04 17.58
CA LEU A 172 8.17 -9.32 18.26
C LEU A 172 7.65 -10.50 17.42
N GLU A 173 6.47 -10.35 16.80
CA GLU A 173 5.92 -11.39 15.93
C GLU A 173 6.82 -11.63 14.70
N LEU A 174 7.44 -10.58 14.15
CA LEU A 174 8.40 -10.70 13.05
C LEU A 174 9.67 -11.46 13.45
N GLN A 175 10.19 -11.25 14.67
CA GLN A 175 11.36 -12.00 15.16
C GLN A 175 11.06 -13.50 15.27
N VAL A 176 9.89 -13.87 15.78
CA VAL A 176 9.45 -15.28 15.83
C VAL A 176 9.38 -15.87 14.42
N VAL A 177 8.90 -15.09 13.46
CA VAL A 177 8.82 -15.52 12.05
C VAL A 177 10.21 -15.70 11.44
N ASP A 178 11.14 -14.77 11.62
CA ASP A 178 12.48 -14.86 11.02
C ASP A 178 13.26 -16.10 11.49
N GLU A 179 13.04 -16.56 12.73
CA GLU A 179 13.61 -17.81 13.24
C GLU A 179 13.06 -19.06 12.53
N HIS A 180 11.80 -19.00 12.05
CA HIS A 180 11.07 -20.12 11.44
C HIS A 180 11.02 -20.08 9.90
N VAL A 181 11.29 -18.93 9.26
CA VAL A 181 11.36 -18.76 7.79
C VAL A 181 12.71 -19.25 7.29
N GLN A 182 13.01 -20.51 7.59
CA GLN A 182 14.06 -21.28 6.91
C GLN A 182 13.44 -22.01 5.71
N TRP A 183 12.72 -21.29 4.85
CA TRP A 183 12.20 -21.85 3.58
C TRP A 183 13.34 -22.22 2.62
N THR A 184 14.55 -21.72 2.87
CA THR A 184 15.80 -22.26 2.33
C THR A 184 15.86 -23.78 2.51
N ARG A 185 15.47 -24.34 3.67
CA ARG A 185 15.45 -25.80 3.86
C ARG A 185 14.50 -26.52 2.92
N LEU A 186 13.29 -26.01 2.67
CA LEU A 186 12.31 -26.69 1.83
C LEU A 186 12.73 -26.72 0.35
N LEU A 187 13.25 -25.61 -0.18
CA LEU A 187 13.80 -25.58 -1.55
C LEU A 187 15.16 -26.30 -1.64
N GLU A 188 15.96 -26.31 -0.57
CA GLU A 188 17.20 -27.09 -0.42
C GLU A 188 16.98 -28.57 -0.08
N GLU A 189 15.75 -28.98 0.23
CA GLU A 189 15.35 -30.37 0.46
C GLU A 189 14.66 -30.98 -0.77
N LEU A 190 14.20 -30.15 -1.73
CA LEU A 190 13.67 -30.64 -2.99
C LEU A 190 14.74 -31.47 -3.73
N PRO A 191 14.40 -32.64 -4.29
CA PRO A 191 15.28 -33.39 -5.16
C PRO A 191 15.85 -32.50 -6.28
N MET A 192 17.12 -32.72 -6.66
CA MET A 192 17.79 -31.94 -7.72
C MET A 192 16.97 -31.89 -9.01
N GLU A 193 16.28 -32.98 -9.35
CA GLU A 193 15.43 -33.12 -10.53
C GLU A 193 14.21 -32.18 -10.49
N GLU A 194 13.59 -31.99 -9.32
CA GLU A 194 12.45 -31.09 -9.13
C GLU A 194 12.89 -29.63 -9.14
N ARG A 195 14.08 -29.32 -8.61
CA ARG A 195 14.67 -27.98 -8.73
C ARG A 195 15.02 -27.62 -10.16
N ASP A 196 15.59 -28.57 -10.90
CA ASP A 196 15.91 -28.39 -12.31
C ASP A 196 14.64 -28.25 -13.16
N TYR A 197 13.57 -28.97 -12.83
CA TYR A 197 12.28 -28.80 -13.49
C TYR A 197 11.66 -27.42 -13.22
N LEU A 198 11.66 -26.96 -11.97
CA LEU A 198 11.13 -25.66 -11.58
C LEU A 198 11.93 -24.49 -12.14
N SER A 199 13.26 -24.64 -12.26
CA SER A 199 14.13 -23.64 -12.90
C SER A 199 14.00 -23.64 -14.43
N ARG A 200 13.77 -24.79 -15.07
CA ARG A 200 13.48 -24.88 -16.52
C ARG A 200 12.10 -24.35 -16.91
N ALA A 201 11.16 -24.25 -15.97
CA ALA A 201 9.89 -23.56 -16.16
C ALA A 201 10.01 -22.00 -16.05
N ALA A 202 11.23 -21.47 -15.97
CA ALA A 202 11.48 -20.03 -16.01
C ALA A 202 11.11 -19.46 -17.38
N ASP A 203 10.70 -18.19 -17.39
CA ASP A 203 10.38 -17.47 -18.63
C ASP A 203 11.67 -17.30 -19.46
N GLU A 204 11.85 -18.17 -20.45
CA GLU A 204 13.05 -18.21 -21.29
C GLU A 204 13.31 -16.86 -21.99
N ARG A 205 12.25 -16.14 -22.37
CA ARG A 205 12.36 -14.84 -23.03
C ARG A 205 12.93 -13.79 -22.08
N PHE A 206 12.47 -13.76 -20.83
CA PHE A 206 13.02 -12.85 -19.82
C PHE A 206 14.48 -13.19 -19.52
N VAL A 207 14.80 -14.49 -19.35
CA VAL A 207 16.18 -14.94 -19.13
C VAL A 207 17.10 -14.53 -20.28
N GLU A 208 16.62 -14.61 -21.52
CA GLU A 208 17.35 -14.17 -22.71
C GLU A 208 17.54 -12.66 -22.76
N GLN A 209 16.49 -11.86 -22.55
CA GLN A 209 16.57 -10.39 -22.50
C GLN A 209 17.62 -9.91 -21.49
N MET A 210 17.66 -10.54 -20.32
CA MET A 210 18.59 -10.19 -19.24
C MET A 210 20.06 -10.49 -19.57
N LYS A 211 20.35 -11.42 -20.50
CA LYS A 211 21.73 -11.72 -20.94
C LYS A 211 22.35 -10.59 -21.78
N TYR A 212 21.52 -9.81 -22.48
CA TYR A 212 21.96 -8.75 -23.39
C TYR A 212 22.17 -7.39 -22.70
N LEU A 213 21.76 -7.25 -21.44
CA LEU A 213 21.91 -6.04 -20.64
C LEU A 213 23.26 -6.04 -19.90
N LYS A 214 24.34 -5.74 -20.63
CA LYS A 214 25.71 -5.64 -20.13
C LYS A 214 26.35 -4.31 -20.54
N GLY A 215 27.31 -3.82 -19.74
CA GLY A 215 28.06 -2.60 -20.06
C GLY A 215 27.20 -1.34 -19.87
N GLU A 216 27.13 -0.47 -20.87
CA GLU A 216 26.40 0.82 -20.78
C GLU A 216 24.90 0.67 -20.50
N ARG A 217 24.31 -0.48 -20.87
CA ARG A 217 22.89 -0.80 -20.65
C ARG A 217 22.58 -1.47 -19.32
N GLU A 218 23.59 -1.65 -18.46
CA GLU A 218 23.40 -2.27 -17.14
C GLU A 218 22.48 -1.43 -16.24
N GLY A 219 22.43 -0.10 -16.44
CA GLY A 219 21.48 0.79 -15.75
C GLY A 219 20.01 0.55 -16.10
N GLU A 220 19.71 -0.05 -17.26
CA GLU A 220 18.32 -0.38 -17.67
C GLU A 220 17.80 -1.65 -16.98
N ARG A 221 18.70 -2.42 -16.37
CA ARG A 221 18.44 -3.77 -15.88
C ARG A 221 17.43 -3.80 -14.74
N GLU A 222 17.54 -2.86 -13.80
CA GLU A 222 16.62 -2.77 -12.67
C GLU A 222 15.20 -2.44 -13.15
N CYS A 223 15.06 -1.45 -14.04
CA CYS A 223 13.79 -1.05 -14.61
C CYS A 223 13.10 -2.22 -15.33
N LEU A 224 13.83 -2.98 -16.13
CA LEU A 224 13.29 -4.15 -16.84
C LEU A 224 12.90 -5.31 -15.91
N ILE A 225 13.67 -5.55 -14.83
CA ILE A 225 13.28 -6.51 -13.79
C ILE A 225 11.98 -6.08 -13.14
N GLN A 226 11.86 -4.81 -12.78
CA GLN A 226 10.67 -4.27 -12.13
C GLN A 226 9.44 -4.38 -13.03
N GLN A 227 9.58 -3.99 -14.30
CA GLN A 227 8.51 -4.08 -15.30
C GLN A 227 8.06 -5.52 -15.51
N HIS A 228 9.00 -6.46 -15.66
CA HIS A 228 8.69 -7.87 -15.87
C HIS A 228 7.95 -8.48 -14.67
N LEU A 229 8.48 -8.28 -13.45
CA LEU A 229 7.85 -8.79 -12.24
C LEU A 229 6.48 -8.16 -11.99
N HIS A 230 6.32 -6.87 -12.25
CA HIS A 230 5.04 -6.21 -12.17
C HIS A 230 4.03 -6.81 -13.17
N SER A 231 4.44 -7.07 -14.42
CA SER A 231 3.56 -7.67 -15.45
C SER A 231 3.02 -9.06 -15.06
N ILE A 232 3.78 -9.79 -14.26
CA ILE A 232 3.47 -11.14 -13.79
C ILE A 232 2.64 -11.12 -12.51
N LEU A 233 3.04 -10.31 -11.53
CA LEU A 233 2.47 -10.33 -10.18
C LEU A 233 1.17 -9.52 -10.07
N VAL A 234 0.93 -8.57 -10.99
CA VAL A 234 -0.29 -7.76 -10.98
C VAL A 234 -1.52 -8.63 -11.26
N LEU A 235 -2.48 -8.57 -10.34
CA LEU A 235 -3.76 -9.29 -10.46
C LEU A 235 -4.77 -8.56 -11.35
N THR A 236 -4.74 -7.23 -11.37
CA THR A 236 -5.65 -6.39 -12.16
C THR A 236 -4.89 -5.65 -13.25
N ALA A 237 -5.16 -5.96 -14.51
CA ALA A 237 -4.55 -5.23 -15.62
C ALA A 237 -4.84 -3.72 -15.51
N PRO A 238 -3.84 -2.84 -15.69
CA PRO A 238 -4.06 -1.40 -15.69
C PRO A 238 -5.12 -1.02 -16.73
N GLN A 239 -6.04 -0.15 -16.31
CA GLN A 239 -7.13 0.34 -17.15
C GLN A 239 -6.92 1.82 -17.47
N ARG A 240 -7.04 2.20 -18.73
CA ARG A 240 -7.09 3.60 -19.18
C ARG A 240 -8.39 3.81 -19.92
N ASN A 241 -9.21 4.76 -19.46
CA ASN A 241 -10.54 5.03 -20.01
C ASN A 241 -11.46 3.78 -20.06
N GLY A 242 -11.36 2.90 -19.07
CA GLY A 242 -12.16 1.66 -19.00
C GLY A 242 -11.69 0.53 -19.91
N GLN A 243 -10.61 0.73 -20.69
CA GLN A 243 -9.99 -0.32 -21.51
C GLN A 243 -8.73 -0.85 -20.82
N THR A 244 -8.55 -2.17 -20.81
CA THR A 244 -7.33 -2.80 -20.30
C THR A 244 -6.17 -2.50 -21.23
N VAL A 245 -5.15 -1.81 -20.73
CA VAL A 245 -4.00 -1.33 -21.51
C VAL A 245 -2.92 -2.40 -21.67
N ALA A 246 -2.97 -3.44 -20.82
CA ALA A 246 -1.94 -4.46 -20.71
C ALA A 246 -2.52 -5.86 -20.80
N LYS A 247 -1.82 -6.77 -21.49
CA LYS A 247 -2.02 -8.21 -21.33
C LYS A 247 -1.27 -8.67 -20.07
N THR A 248 -1.98 -8.92 -18.98
CA THR A 248 -1.41 -9.61 -17.82
C THR A 248 -1.25 -11.10 -18.12
N SER A 249 -0.15 -11.73 -17.72
CA SER A 249 0.04 -13.18 -17.85
C SER A 249 -0.88 -13.92 -16.88
N LYS A 250 -2.14 -14.11 -17.29
CA LYS A 250 -3.23 -14.69 -16.46
C LYS A 250 -2.91 -16.08 -15.89
N HIS A 251 -1.95 -16.79 -16.48
CA HIS A 251 -1.60 -18.18 -16.13
C HIS A 251 -0.23 -18.33 -15.45
N HIS A 252 0.39 -17.22 -15.01
CA HIS A 252 1.71 -17.33 -14.39
C HIS A 252 1.62 -17.91 -12.97
N SER A 253 2.48 -18.88 -12.64
CA SER A 253 2.41 -19.57 -11.34
C SER A 253 2.64 -18.66 -10.13
N LEU A 254 3.50 -17.64 -10.24
CA LEU A 254 3.70 -16.63 -9.18
C LEU A 254 2.43 -15.81 -8.91
N ARG A 255 1.66 -15.51 -9.96
CA ARG A 255 0.38 -14.81 -9.86
C ARG A 255 -0.63 -15.65 -9.09
N HIS A 256 -0.75 -16.93 -9.43
CA HIS A 256 -1.65 -17.86 -8.72
C HIS A 256 -1.25 -18.07 -7.26
N LEU A 257 0.04 -18.01 -6.95
CA LEU A 257 0.52 -18.08 -5.57
C LEU A 257 0.09 -16.84 -4.76
N LEU A 258 0.19 -15.65 -5.36
CA LEU A 258 -0.33 -14.41 -4.77
C LEU A 258 -1.87 -14.43 -4.60
N GLU A 259 -2.60 -14.90 -5.61
CA GLU A 259 -4.07 -15.08 -5.54
C GLU A 259 -4.46 -16.07 -4.44
N ALA A 260 -3.75 -17.19 -4.32
CA ALA A 260 -4.00 -18.19 -3.28
C ALA A 260 -3.76 -17.62 -1.89
N PHE A 261 -2.66 -16.89 -1.69
CA PHE A 261 -2.38 -16.21 -0.43
C PHE A 261 -3.46 -15.19 -0.09
N HIS A 262 -3.85 -14.33 -1.04
CA HIS A 262 -4.91 -13.34 -0.84
C HIS A 262 -6.21 -14.00 -0.34
N ASN A 263 -6.61 -15.11 -0.97
CA ASN A 263 -7.81 -15.85 -0.58
C ASN A 263 -7.69 -16.50 0.81
N ILE A 264 -6.53 -17.10 1.13
CA ILE A 264 -6.27 -17.69 2.43
C ILE A 264 -6.29 -16.61 3.51
N PHE A 265 -5.55 -15.52 3.31
CA PHE A 265 -5.50 -14.37 4.21
C PHE A 265 -6.91 -13.83 4.47
N ARG A 266 -7.67 -13.54 3.41
CA ARG A 266 -9.05 -13.05 3.55
C ARG A 266 -9.89 -14.03 4.33
N GLY A 267 -9.75 -15.33 4.09
CA GLY A 267 -10.45 -16.37 4.83
C GLY A 267 -10.08 -16.42 6.32
N CYS A 268 -8.80 -16.28 6.66
CA CYS A 268 -8.30 -16.22 8.03
C CYS A 268 -8.84 -15.02 8.81
N TYR A 269 -8.84 -13.84 8.19
CA TYR A 269 -9.20 -12.57 8.83
C TYR A 269 -10.64 -12.12 8.56
N GLU A 270 -11.46 -12.93 7.88
CA GLU A 270 -12.81 -12.56 7.44
C GLU A 270 -13.70 -12.02 8.58
N GLY A 271 -13.64 -12.67 9.74
CA GLY A 271 -14.44 -12.27 10.91
C GLY A 271 -14.12 -10.86 11.42
N LEU A 272 -12.88 -10.41 11.22
CA LEU A 272 -12.39 -9.08 11.62
C LEU A 272 -12.60 -8.06 10.49
N LEU A 273 -12.43 -8.47 9.24
CA LEU A 273 -12.66 -7.63 8.05
C LEU A 273 -14.12 -7.22 7.88
N ARG A 274 -15.06 -8.12 8.20
CA ARG A 274 -16.50 -7.81 8.15
C ARG A 274 -16.91 -6.70 9.13
N TYR A 275 -16.10 -6.41 10.14
CA TYR A 275 -16.31 -5.29 11.06
C TYR A 275 -15.88 -3.94 10.45
N GLY A 276 -14.84 -3.92 9.61
CA GLY A 276 -14.32 -2.70 8.96
C GLY A 276 -15.15 -2.20 7.76
N GLY A 277 -16.05 -3.04 7.21
CA GLY A 277 -16.84 -2.70 6.01
C GLY A 277 -18.26 -2.20 6.26
N GLN A 278 -18.77 -2.28 7.49
CA GLN A 278 -20.14 -1.84 7.83
C GLN A 278 -20.10 -1.02 9.11
N GLY A 279 -20.17 0.30 8.93
CA GLY A 279 -20.44 1.22 10.03
C GLY A 279 -21.69 0.79 10.80
N PHE A 280 -21.63 0.96 12.12
CA PHE A 280 -22.69 0.72 13.10
C PHE A 280 -23.10 -0.75 13.30
N GLY A 281 -22.55 -1.36 14.36
CA GLY A 281 -23.16 -2.54 14.96
C GLY A 281 -22.26 -3.24 15.98
N LEU A 282 -22.55 -3.08 17.27
CA LEU A 282 -22.12 -4.00 18.32
C LEU A 282 -22.78 -5.37 18.07
N ARG A 283 -22.17 -6.23 17.25
CA ARG A 283 -22.41 -7.67 17.37
C ARG A 283 -21.53 -8.18 18.51
N ALA A 284 -22.14 -8.89 19.45
CA ALA A 284 -21.49 -9.44 20.64
C ALA A 284 -20.24 -10.26 20.26
N GLY A 285 -19.06 -9.82 20.72
CA GLY A 285 -17.85 -10.65 20.77
C GLY A 285 -16.57 -10.12 20.10
N VAL A 286 -16.61 -9.06 19.27
CA VAL A 286 -15.42 -8.48 18.63
C VAL A 286 -15.36 -6.97 18.89
N SER A 287 -14.39 -6.53 19.69
CA SER A 287 -14.15 -5.11 20.01
C SER A 287 -13.12 -4.48 19.07
N VAL A 288 -13.12 -3.14 18.96
CA VAL A 288 -12.06 -2.37 18.26
C VAL A 288 -10.67 -2.72 18.79
N ASP A 289 -10.56 -2.97 20.09
CA ASP A 289 -9.32 -3.40 20.74
C ASP A 289 -8.87 -4.77 20.24
N ARG A 290 -9.80 -5.70 20.01
CA ARG A 290 -9.51 -7.00 19.41
C ARG A 290 -9.00 -6.88 17.98
N VAL A 291 -9.58 -5.97 17.17
CA VAL A 291 -9.07 -5.72 15.80
C VAL A 291 -7.67 -5.10 15.87
N THR A 292 -7.44 -4.17 16.79
CA THR A 292 -6.11 -3.58 17.02
C THR A 292 -5.08 -4.66 17.38
N CYS A 293 -5.44 -5.59 18.26
CA CYS A 293 -4.57 -6.68 18.70
C CYS A 293 -4.25 -7.70 17.60
N VAL A 294 -5.00 -7.73 16.48
CA VAL A 294 -4.69 -8.63 15.37
C VAL A 294 -3.65 -8.06 14.40
N LEU A 295 -3.44 -6.74 14.40
CA LEU A 295 -2.53 -6.07 13.46
C LEU A 295 -1.10 -6.60 13.51
N PRO A 296 -0.51 -6.94 14.68
CA PRO A 296 0.80 -7.60 14.74
C PRO A 296 0.86 -8.94 13.97
N LEU A 297 -0.19 -9.76 14.07
CA LEU A 297 -0.27 -11.05 13.39
C LEU A 297 -0.42 -10.87 11.87
N VAL A 298 -1.20 -9.86 11.47
CA VAL A 298 -1.38 -9.47 10.08
C VAL A 298 -0.05 -8.99 9.48
N ALA A 299 0.68 -8.13 10.19
CA ALA A 299 1.98 -7.63 9.76
C ALA A 299 3.00 -8.77 9.61
N ALA A 300 2.99 -9.74 10.54
CA ALA A 300 3.82 -10.93 10.46
C ALA A 300 3.48 -11.79 9.22
N ASP A 301 2.20 -12.10 9.00
CA ASP A 301 1.76 -12.92 7.85
C ASP A 301 2.12 -12.28 6.50
N VAL A 302 1.91 -10.97 6.35
CA VAL A 302 2.19 -10.23 5.11
C VAL A 302 3.69 -10.18 4.85
N THR A 303 4.50 -9.86 5.87
CA THR A 303 5.95 -9.79 5.73
C THR A 303 6.56 -11.17 5.48
N GLN A 304 6.07 -12.19 6.17
CA GLN A 304 6.49 -13.58 5.96
C GLN A 304 6.24 -14.03 4.53
N PHE A 305 5.03 -13.76 4.02
CA PHE A 305 4.68 -14.12 2.66
C PHE A 305 5.50 -13.34 1.63
N ALA A 306 5.75 -12.04 1.86
CA ALA A 306 6.62 -11.23 1.00
C ALA A 306 8.03 -11.84 0.93
N ALA A 307 8.61 -12.21 2.07
CA ALA A 307 9.93 -12.84 2.14
C ALA A 307 9.97 -14.18 1.38
N ILE A 308 8.95 -15.04 1.56
CA ILE A 308 8.83 -16.31 0.82
C ILE A 308 8.71 -16.05 -0.68
N LEU A 309 7.88 -15.11 -1.10
CA LEU A 309 7.67 -14.81 -2.52
C LEU A 309 8.94 -14.23 -3.17
N VAL A 310 9.70 -13.38 -2.47
CA VAL A 310 11.03 -12.94 -2.92
C VAL A 310 11.95 -14.14 -3.13
N GLN A 311 12.04 -15.05 -2.16
CA GLN A 311 12.87 -16.25 -2.29
C GLN A 311 12.45 -17.13 -3.47
N VAL A 312 11.14 -17.33 -3.68
CA VAL A 312 10.61 -18.10 -4.83
C VAL A 312 10.95 -17.42 -6.16
N VAL A 313 10.87 -16.09 -6.24
CA VAL A 313 11.27 -15.33 -7.43
C VAL A 313 12.76 -15.49 -7.69
N MET A 314 13.60 -15.36 -6.67
CA MET A 314 15.05 -15.51 -6.80
C MET A 314 15.47 -16.94 -7.11
N PHE A 315 14.73 -17.94 -6.64
CA PHE A 315 14.93 -19.34 -7.01
C PHE A 315 14.57 -19.58 -8.48
N ARG A 316 13.44 -19.02 -8.93
CA ARG A 316 13.01 -19.12 -10.33
C ARG A 316 13.95 -18.39 -11.29
N TYR A 317 14.55 -17.28 -10.85
CA TYR A 317 15.48 -16.47 -11.64
C TYR A 317 16.83 -16.33 -10.91
N PRO A 318 17.69 -17.38 -10.95
CA PRO A 318 18.94 -17.41 -10.19
C PRO A 318 19.88 -16.23 -10.47
N PHE A 319 19.84 -15.67 -11.68
CA PHE A 319 20.68 -14.53 -12.06
C PHE A 319 20.39 -13.26 -11.24
N LEU A 320 19.23 -13.17 -10.58
CA LEU A 320 18.87 -12.06 -9.68
C LEU A 320 19.59 -12.13 -8.33
N GLN A 321 20.20 -13.27 -7.99
CA GLN A 321 20.92 -13.48 -6.72
C GLN A 321 22.31 -12.84 -6.71
N HIS A 322 22.84 -12.45 -7.87
CA HIS A 322 24.24 -12.01 -7.99
C HIS A 322 24.49 -10.56 -7.55
N SER A 323 23.45 -9.74 -7.38
CA SER A 323 23.58 -8.33 -7.03
C SER A 323 22.59 -7.90 -5.94
N VAL A 324 23.09 -7.15 -4.96
CA VAL A 324 22.28 -6.56 -3.88
C VAL A 324 21.21 -5.63 -4.44
N LEU A 325 21.52 -4.86 -5.48
CA LEU A 325 20.57 -3.95 -6.11
C LEU A 325 19.42 -4.70 -6.80
N GLN A 326 19.72 -5.86 -7.40
CA GLN A 326 18.70 -6.70 -8.02
C GLN A 326 17.82 -7.38 -6.96
N HIS A 327 18.41 -7.82 -5.85
CA HIS A 327 17.65 -8.32 -4.71
C HIS A 327 16.69 -7.25 -4.17
N ASP A 328 17.17 -6.02 -3.95
CA ASP A 328 16.33 -4.91 -3.47
C ASP A 328 15.21 -4.58 -4.47
N ALA A 329 15.51 -4.54 -5.77
CA ALA A 329 14.50 -4.32 -6.81
C ALA A 329 13.41 -5.41 -6.80
N VAL A 330 13.78 -6.69 -6.63
CA VAL A 330 12.82 -7.80 -6.50
C VAL A 330 11.96 -7.62 -5.25
N GLN A 331 12.58 -7.32 -4.11
CA GLN A 331 11.88 -7.12 -2.85
C GLN A 331 10.85 -6.00 -2.94
N ARG A 332 11.23 -4.84 -3.51
CA ARG A 332 10.32 -3.73 -3.75
C ARG A 332 9.15 -4.13 -4.65
N CYS A 333 9.39 -4.86 -5.73
CA CYS A 333 8.32 -5.31 -6.63
C CYS A 333 7.34 -6.26 -5.96
N VAL A 334 7.85 -7.21 -5.19
CA VAL A 334 7.02 -8.18 -4.47
C VAL A 334 6.15 -7.46 -3.45
N ILE A 335 6.73 -6.54 -2.67
CA ILE A 335 5.99 -5.74 -1.68
C ILE A 335 4.94 -4.87 -2.35
N ALA A 336 5.28 -4.17 -3.45
CA ALA A 336 4.33 -3.35 -4.19
C ALA A 336 3.14 -4.18 -4.72
N ALA A 337 3.41 -5.31 -5.37
CA ALA A 337 2.37 -6.19 -5.88
C ALA A 337 1.51 -6.79 -4.76
N LEU A 338 2.13 -7.16 -3.64
CA LEU A 338 1.41 -7.66 -2.46
C LEU A 338 0.47 -6.59 -1.89
N PHE A 339 0.97 -5.37 -1.69
CA PHE A 339 0.15 -4.28 -1.17
C PHE A 339 -0.94 -3.85 -2.14
N ASP A 340 -0.72 -3.86 -3.45
CA ASP A 340 -1.78 -3.60 -4.43
C ASP A 340 -2.97 -4.55 -4.30
N VAL A 341 -2.69 -5.83 -4.07
CA VAL A 341 -3.71 -6.87 -3.91
C VAL A 341 -4.35 -6.84 -2.54
N MET A 342 -3.54 -6.63 -1.51
CA MET A 342 -3.96 -6.71 -0.11
C MET A 342 -4.58 -5.40 0.38
N GLN A 343 -4.42 -4.28 -0.34
CA GLN A 343 -4.85 -2.94 0.07
C GLN A 343 -6.26 -2.91 0.63
N PRO A 344 -7.30 -3.49 -0.02
CA PRO A 344 -8.66 -3.40 0.51
C PRO A 344 -8.80 -4.06 1.89
N ALA A 345 -8.11 -5.18 2.12
CA ALA A 345 -8.16 -5.91 3.38
C ALA A 345 -7.33 -5.20 4.47
N LEU A 346 -6.09 -4.83 4.15
CA LEU A 346 -5.20 -4.17 5.10
C LEU A 346 -5.73 -2.79 5.52
N HIS A 347 -6.23 -2.01 4.55
CA HIS A 347 -6.87 -0.73 4.84
C HIS A 347 -8.15 -0.91 5.66
N GLY A 348 -8.96 -1.93 5.37
CA GLY A 348 -10.15 -2.24 6.17
C GLY A 348 -9.84 -2.54 7.65
N LEU A 349 -8.78 -3.29 7.91
CA LEU A 349 -8.31 -3.57 9.28
C LEU A 349 -7.73 -2.32 9.96
N TYR A 350 -6.99 -1.51 9.20
CA TYR A 350 -6.46 -0.24 9.68
C TYR A 350 -7.59 0.71 10.10
N VAL A 351 -8.55 0.99 9.21
CA VAL A 351 -9.68 1.89 9.48
C VAL A 351 -10.49 1.37 10.67
N ALA A 352 -10.78 0.07 10.73
CA ALA A 352 -11.47 -0.53 11.87
C ALA A 352 -10.74 -0.31 13.21
N SER A 353 -9.42 -0.21 13.18
CA SER A 353 -8.58 -0.03 14.37
C SER A 353 -8.34 1.44 14.71
N PHE A 354 -8.07 2.30 13.72
CA PHE A 354 -7.51 3.66 13.92
C PHE A 354 -8.39 4.81 13.42
N GLN A 355 -9.64 4.55 13.00
CA GLN A 355 -10.53 5.61 12.49
C GLN A 355 -10.75 6.77 13.49
N ARG A 356 -10.76 6.48 14.80
CA ARG A 356 -10.94 7.53 15.82
C ARG A 356 -9.71 8.42 15.93
N GLU A 357 -8.55 7.79 15.89
CA GLU A 357 -7.24 8.44 15.94
C GLU A 357 -7.02 9.32 14.71
N ASP A 358 -7.36 8.84 13.50
CA ASP A 358 -7.32 9.64 12.27
C ASP A 358 -8.22 10.89 12.39
N ALA A 359 -9.46 10.72 12.90
CA ALA A 359 -10.37 11.85 13.09
C ALA A 359 -9.84 12.87 14.11
N ILE A 360 -9.21 12.42 15.20
CA ILE A 360 -8.59 13.31 16.19
C ILE A 360 -7.44 14.09 15.55
N VAL A 361 -6.61 13.44 14.73
CA VAL A 361 -5.51 14.10 14.02
C VAL A 361 -6.04 15.12 13.02
N ASP A 362 -7.11 14.80 12.29
CA ASP A 362 -7.78 15.72 11.37
C ASP A 362 -8.35 16.96 12.10
N ASP A 363 -9.03 16.75 13.24
CA ASP A 363 -9.56 17.84 14.07
C ASP A 363 -8.43 18.75 14.59
N ILE A 364 -7.33 18.14 15.06
CA ILE A 364 -6.14 18.88 15.52
C ILE A 364 -5.54 19.66 14.35
N ALA A 365 -5.42 19.06 13.17
CA ALA A 365 -4.90 19.71 11.99
C ALA A 365 -5.77 20.90 11.58
N GLU A 366 -7.10 20.75 11.60
CA GLU A 366 -8.05 21.81 11.26
C GLU A 366 -7.97 23.00 12.22
N VAL A 367 -7.99 22.76 13.54
CA VAL A 367 -7.82 23.80 14.55
C VAL A 367 -6.46 24.48 14.43
N SER A 368 -5.42 23.71 14.10
CA SER A 368 -4.06 24.22 13.94
C SER A 368 -3.88 25.08 12.68
N ARG A 369 -4.81 25.04 11.71
CA ARG A 369 -4.71 25.87 10.48
C ARG A 369 -4.75 27.36 10.77
N THR A 370 -5.32 27.81 11.87
CA THR A 370 -5.38 29.24 12.21
C THR A 370 -4.20 29.70 13.07
N ASN A 371 -3.37 28.78 13.55
CA ASN A 371 -2.26 29.09 14.44
C ASN A 371 -1.10 29.75 13.68
N ALA A 372 -0.43 30.70 14.33
CA ALA A 372 0.78 31.32 13.80
C ALA A 372 1.94 30.32 13.78
N LEU A 373 2.92 30.49 12.87
CA LEU A 373 4.10 29.60 12.79
C LEU A 373 4.89 29.50 14.10
N ALA A 374 4.83 30.53 14.95
CA ALA A 374 5.44 30.53 16.27
C ALA A 374 4.82 29.50 17.25
N TYR A 375 3.54 29.16 17.08
CA TYR A 375 2.87 28.12 17.87
C TYR A 375 3.52 26.75 17.68
N PHE A 376 4.06 26.48 16.49
CA PHE A 376 4.74 25.22 16.17
C PHE A 376 6.24 25.26 16.50
N GLU A 377 6.70 26.27 17.23
CA GLU A 377 8.11 26.46 17.60
C GLU A 377 9.09 26.51 16.40
N ILE A 378 8.58 26.78 15.20
CA ILE A 378 9.41 26.92 14.00
C ILE A 378 10.28 28.17 14.18
N LYS A 379 11.59 27.99 14.27
CA LYS A 379 12.56 29.10 14.38
C LYS A 379 12.40 30.05 13.18
N PRO A 380 12.54 31.39 13.35
CA PRO A 380 12.39 32.36 12.26
C PRO A 380 13.21 32.03 11.00
N LEU A 381 14.38 31.43 11.17
CA LEU A 381 15.24 30.94 10.09
C LEU A 381 14.53 29.98 9.12
N PHE A 382 13.67 29.09 9.64
CA PHE A 382 12.98 28.08 8.83
C PHE A 382 11.56 28.52 8.41
N ARG A 383 11.16 29.77 8.66
CA ARG A 383 9.85 30.26 8.25
C ARG A 383 9.82 30.72 6.79
N LEU A 384 10.98 31.14 6.25
CA LEU A 384 11.14 31.62 4.87
C LEU A 384 10.13 32.74 4.50
N ASP A 385 9.64 33.49 5.48
CA ASP A 385 8.68 34.58 5.36
C ASP A 385 9.34 35.97 5.37
N GLY A 386 10.68 36.00 5.37
CA GLY A 386 11.48 37.21 5.52
C GLY A 386 11.56 37.74 6.96
N SER A 387 11.03 37.02 7.96
CA SER A 387 11.09 37.46 9.37
C SER A 387 12.50 37.40 10.00
N TRP A 388 13.44 36.77 9.32
CA TRP A 388 14.83 36.62 9.73
C TRP A 388 15.70 37.87 9.51
N SER A 389 15.39 38.70 8.49
CA SER A 389 16.15 39.93 8.21
C SER A 389 15.72 41.11 9.10
N GLU A 390 16.66 42.02 9.39
CA GLU A 390 16.60 43.03 10.44
C GLU A 390 15.41 44.04 10.39
N PRO A 391 15.16 44.76 11.51
CA PRO A 391 13.99 45.62 11.70
C PRO A 391 13.77 46.78 10.71
N GLN A 392 14.77 47.19 9.94
CA GLN A 392 14.67 48.39 9.10
C GLN A 392 13.90 48.17 7.78
N GLN A 393 13.72 46.92 7.34
CA GLN A 393 12.74 46.57 6.29
C GLN A 393 11.32 46.31 6.85
N ARG A 394 11.08 46.47 8.17
CA ARG A 394 9.74 46.27 8.79
C ARG A 394 8.71 47.34 8.40
N SER A 395 9.13 48.44 7.77
CA SER A 395 8.20 49.41 7.19
C SER A 395 7.89 48.99 5.75
N HIS A 396 6.87 48.15 5.59
CA HIS A 396 5.79 48.29 4.60
C HIS A 396 5.11 46.92 4.38
N LEU A 397 3.89 46.80 4.92
CA LEU A 397 2.75 46.18 4.22
C LEU A 397 2.85 44.68 3.88
N LEU A 398 3.15 43.81 4.84
CA LEU A 398 2.76 42.40 4.69
C LEU A 398 1.92 41.95 5.89
N ASP A 399 0.63 41.71 5.64
CA ASP A 399 -0.29 41.12 6.61
C ASP A 399 0.25 39.75 7.10
N GLY A 400 -0.16 39.30 8.28
CA GLY A 400 0.21 37.98 8.80
C GLY A 400 -0.14 36.85 7.82
N ASN A 401 -1.20 37.05 7.03
CA ASN A 401 -1.60 36.14 5.96
C ASN A 401 -0.65 36.16 4.76
N GLU A 402 -0.11 37.33 4.37
CA GLU A 402 0.79 37.43 3.22
C GLU A 402 2.15 36.80 3.52
N ARG A 403 2.65 36.96 4.75
CA ARG A 403 3.85 36.26 5.23
C ARG A 403 3.68 34.74 5.20
N ARG A 404 2.53 34.26 5.67
CA ARG A 404 2.18 32.83 5.59
C ARG A 404 2.14 32.33 4.14
N LEU A 405 1.57 33.09 3.22
CA LEU A 405 1.52 32.74 1.80
C LEU A 405 2.91 32.67 1.16
N LEU A 406 3.84 33.52 1.58
CA LEU A 406 5.23 33.47 1.12
C LEU A 406 5.92 32.18 1.59
N SER A 407 5.80 31.82 2.87
CA SER A 407 6.31 30.53 3.39
C SER A 407 5.74 29.35 2.60
N LEU A 408 4.42 29.34 2.36
CA LEU A 408 3.75 28.25 1.65
C LEU A 408 4.24 28.08 0.22
N ARG A 409 4.65 29.16 -0.46
CA ARG A 409 5.21 29.08 -1.83
C ARG A 409 6.54 28.32 -1.83
N HIS A 410 7.42 28.61 -0.86
CA HIS A 410 8.71 27.93 -0.75
C HIS A 410 8.55 26.43 -0.44
N TYR A 411 7.57 26.07 0.38
CA TYR A 411 7.28 24.67 0.73
C TYR A 411 6.23 23.98 -0.15
N SER A 412 5.84 24.57 -1.28
CA SER A 412 4.74 24.07 -2.10
C SER A 412 4.95 22.65 -2.65
N ALA A 413 6.19 22.29 -3.01
CA ALA A 413 6.54 20.93 -3.43
C ALA A 413 6.35 19.93 -2.28
N ALA A 414 6.94 20.22 -1.11
CA ALA A 414 6.82 19.39 0.08
C ALA A 414 5.35 19.18 0.49
N ILE A 415 4.54 20.24 0.44
CA ILE A 415 3.09 20.18 0.70
C ILE A 415 2.37 19.28 -0.32
N HIS A 416 2.70 19.40 -1.60
CA HIS A 416 2.13 18.57 -2.65
C HIS A 416 2.46 17.09 -2.43
N HIS A 417 3.72 16.76 -2.13
CA HIS A 417 4.12 15.37 -1.87
C HIS A 417 3.49 14.80 -0.60
N MET A 418 3.37 15.60 0.47
CA MET A 418 2.69 15.19 1.70
C MET A 418 1.19 14.93 1.48
N ASN A 419 0.50 15.79 0.72
CA ASN A 419 -0.92 15.60 0.40
C ASN A 419 -1.19 14.35 -0.43
N ASN A 420 -0.23 13.96 -1.28
CA ASN A 420 -0.32 12.75 -2.10
C ASN A 420 0.20 11.49 -1.39
N LEU A 421 0.66 11.58 -0.14
CA LEU A 421 1.15 10.41 0.59
C LEU A 421 0.08 9.30 0.71
N ALA A 422 -1.19 9.70 0.83
CA ALA A 422 -2.32 8.79 0.92
C ALA A 422 -2.57 8.01 -0.39
N SER A 423 -2.21 8.56 -1.56
CA SER A 423 -2.43 7.87 -2.85
C SER A 423 -1.46 6.73 -3.09
N GLU A 424 -0.29 6.76 -2.46
CA GLU A 424 0.67 5.66 -2.54
C GLU A 424 0.12 4.43 -1.80
N ARG A 425 0.28 3.23 -2.40
CA ARG A 425 -0.23 1.98 -1.82
C ARG A 425 0.85 1.18 -1.10
N SER A 426 2.05 1.15 -1.68
CA SER A 426 3.21 0.47 -1.08
C SER A 426 3.74 1.25 0.12
N PRO A 427 4.09 0.58 1.24
CA PRO A 427 4.70 1.23 2.39
C PRO A 427 6.10 1.77 2.06
N ILE A 428 6.84 1.13 1.15
CA ILE A 428 8.16 1.60 0.72
C ILE A 428 8.02 2.93 -0.03
N ASP A 429 7.07 2.99 -0.97
CA ASP A 429 6.84 4.21 -1.76
C ASP A 429 6.36 5.36 -0.87
N LYS A 430 5.59 5.06 0.20
CA LYS A 430 5.24 6.05 1.23
C LYS A 430 6.47 6.58 1.96
N LEU A 431 7.39 5.71 2.36
CA LEU A 431 8.64 6.11 3.02
C LEU A 431 9.55 6.92 2.08
N ASP A 432 9.64 6.53 0.81
CA ASP A 432 10.38 7.25 -0.21
C ASP A 432 9.77 8.63 -0.48
N ARG A 433 8.43 8.73 -0.52
CA ARG A 433 7.72 10.01 -0.62
C ARG A 433 7.99 10.89 0.61
N LEU A 434 8.00 10.33 1.82
CA LEU A 434 8.33 11.07 3.04
C LEU A 434 9.78 11.54 3.06
N SER A 435 10.72 10.72 2.62
CA SER A 435 12.12 11.13 2.51
C SER A 435 12.29 12.25 1.48
N GLN A 436 11.54 12.20 0.36
CA GLN A 436 11.47 13.26 -0.63
C GLN A 436 10.90 14.56 -0.05
N VAL A 437 9.83 14.51 0.76
CA VAL A 437 9.29 15.69 1.47
C VAL A 437 10.37 16.34 2.34
N CYS A 438 11.12 15.55 3.10
CA CYS A 438 12.22 16.05 3.93
C CYS A 438 13.32 16.72 3.08
N ALA A 439 13.72 16.09 1.96
CA ALA A 439 14.72 16.64 1.06
C ALA A 439 14.26 17.95 0.41
N GLU A 440 12.98 18.06 0.05
CA GLU A 440 12.40 19.27 -0.53
C GLU A 440 12.30 20.42 0.49
N ILE A 441 12.02 20.12 1.76
CA ILE A 441 12.07 21.12 2.84
C ILE A 441 13.50 21.66 2.97
N ASP A 442 14.50 20.78 3.02
CA ASP A 442 15.92 21.17 3.11
C ASP A 442 16.36 21.98 1.88
N GLN A 443 15.98 21.53 0.68
CA GLN A 443 16.26 22.24 -0.56
C GLN A 443 15.60 23.62 -0.61
N ALA A 444 14.36 23.75 -0.12
CA ALA A 444 13.66 25.03 -0.07
C ALA A 444 14.38 26.04 0.83
N VAL A 445 14.88 25.58 1.99
CA VAL A 445 15.68 26.41 2.91
C VAL A 445 16.99 26.84 2.25
N LYS A 446 17.73 25.90 1.66
CA LYS A 446 19.01 26.18 0.98
C LYS A 446 18.83 27.16 -0.18
N ALA A 447 17.88 26.89 -1.08
CA ALA A 447 17.60 27.74 -2.24
C ALA A 447 17.17 29.16 -1.84
N PHE A 448 16.39 29.31 -0.77
CA PHE A 448 16.00 30.63 -0.26
C PHE A 448 17.22 31.47 0.15
N TYR A 449 18.17 30.88 0.87
CA TYR A 449 19.37 31.58 1.35
C TYR A 449 20.51 31.66 0.32
N GLU A 450 20.48 30.84 -0.73
CA GLU A 450 21.38 30.98 -1.87
C GLU A 450 21.11 32.27 -2.64
N LEU A 451 19.84 32.68 -2.73
CA LEU A 451 19.38 33.89 -3.43
C LEU A 451 19.56 35.18 -2.62
N GLN A 452 19.94 35.09 -1.34
CA GLN A 452 20.20 36.25 -0.49
C GLN A 452 21.66 36.71 -0.56
N THR A 453 21.88 38.00 -0.32
CA THR A 453 23.23 38.59 -0.20
C THR A 453 24.01 37.95 0.96
N GLU A 454 25.34 37.85 0.84
CA GLU A 454 26.21 37.16 1.81
C GLU A 454 26.04 37.65 3.25
N GLU A 455 25.69 38.92 3.44
CA GLU A 455 25.42 39.53 4.76
C GLU A 455 24.21 38.92 5.49
N TYR A 456 23.25 38.34 4.76
CA TYR A 456 22.00 37.78 5.29
C TYR A 456 21.96 36.26 5.26
N ARG A 457 22.99 35.62 4.71
CA ARG A 457 23.09 34.16 4.64
C ARG A 457 23.46 33.60 6.03
N PRO A 458 22.67 32.67 6.59
CA PRO A 458 23.02 31.99 7.83
C PRO A 458 24.33 31.22 7.67
N ARG A 459 25.14 31.17 8.72
CA ARG A 459 26.35 30.34 8.74
C ARG A 459 25.97 28.85 8.68
N PRO A 460 26.80 27.97 8.11
CA PRO A 460 26.53 26.52 8.07
C PRO A 460 26.20 25.93 9.45
N ASP A 461 26.87 26.41 10.50
CA ASP A 461 26.65 25.98 11.88
C ASP A 461 25.26 26.36 12.42
N GLN A 462 24.62 27.40 11.86
CA GLN A 462 23.28 27.85 12.24
C GLN A 462 22.17 27.06 11.51
N LEU A 463 22.48 26.46 10.36
CA LEU A 463 21.57 25.60 9.60
C LEU A 463 21.55 24.15 10.14
N ASN A 464 22.62 23.71 10.79
CA ASN A 464 22.79 22.36 11.35
C ASN A 464 22.35 22.23 12.83
N MET A 465 21.64 23.22 13.40
CA MET A 465 21.07 23.21 14.77
C MET A 465 19.56 23.08 14.80
#